data_AF-A0A391PQA3-F1
#
_entry.id   AF-A0A391PQA3-F1
#
_cell.length_a   1.000
_cell.length_b   1.000
_cell.length_c   1.000
_cell.angle_alpha   90.00
_cell.angle_beta   90.00
_cell.angle_gamma   90.00
#
_symmetry.space_group_name_H-M   'P 1'
#
loop_
_entity.id
_entity.type
_entity.pdbx_description
1 polymer ?
#
loop_
_entity_poly.entity_id
_entity_poly.type
_entity_poly.pdbx_seq_one_letter_code
_entity_poly.pdbx_strand_id
1 'polypeptide(L)'
;MKIVLLGAAVLTAATAVLAAPAATASPGSFLEEISINGATLPGKTPDQMVAAGQGVCKDLRGGVTVLDEMTVVEKAYAFNQGALFVSASTTHLCPDFAAG
;
A
#
# COMPACT_ATOMS: atom_id res chain seq x y z
N MET A 1 -41.38 -3.99 -40.22
CA MET A 1 -40.84 -2.62 -40.31
C MET A 1 -40.33 -2.21 -38.93
N LYS A 2 -39.29 -1.39 -38.94
CA LYS A 2 -38.30 -1.09 -37.89
C LYS A 2 -38.89 -0.15 -36.82
N ILE A 3 -38.83 -0.52 -35.55
CA ILE A 3 -38.82 0.46 -34.44
C ILE A 3 -37.65 0.09 -33.53
N VAL A 4 -36.68 1.01 -33.56
CA VAL A 4 -35.51 1.11 -32.69
C VAL A 4 -35.96 1.78 -31.40
N LEU A 5 -35.58 1.24 -30.24
CA LEU A 5 -35.39 1.98 -28.99
C LEU A 5 -34.34 1.24 -28.17
N LEU A 6 -33.11 1.75 -28.25
CA LEU A 6 -32.01 1.48 -27.35
C LEU A 6 -32.36 2.00 -25.95
N GLY A 7 -31.93 1.28 -24.91
CA GLY A 7 -31.65 1.90 -23.61
C GLY A 7 -32.63 1.56 -22.50
N ALA A 8 -32.59 0.32 -22.01
CA ALA A 8 -32.97 -0.02 -20.64
C ALA A 8 -32.30 -1.35 -20.24
N ALA A 9 -30.97 -1.31 -20.06
CA ALA A 9 -30.26 -2.44 -19.46
C ALA A 9 -30.54 -2.45 -17.95
N VAL A 10 -31.62 -3.13 -17.55
CA VAL A 10 -31.79 -3.60 -16.17
C VAL A 10 -31.17 -4.98 -16.11
N LEU A 11 -29.91 -5.07 -15.71
CA LEU A 11 -29.35 -6.31 -15.17
C LEU A 11 -28.39 -5.97 -14.02
N THR A 12 -28.91 -6.23 -12.83
CA THR A 12 -28.19 -6.44 -11.58
C THR A 12 -26.88 -7.20 -11.78
N ALA A 13 -25.75 -6.55 -11.51
CA ALA A 13 -24.46 -7.22 -11.29
C ALA A 13 -24.01 -6.93 -9.85
N ALA A 14 -24.77 -7.47 -8.89
CA ALA A 14 -24.24 -7.78 -7.58
C ALA A 14 -23.45 -9.08 -7.73
N THR A 15 -22.19 -8.98 -8.16
CA THR A 15 -21.27 -10.11 -8.20
C THR A 15 -20.07 -9.81 -7.33
N ALA A 16 -20.13 -10.41 -6.14
CA ALA A 16 -19.01 -10.87 -5.35
C ALA A 16 -17.84 -9.89 -5.22
N VAL A 17 -17.83 -9.17 -4.09
CA VAL A 17 -16.56 -8.99 -3.38
C VAL A 17 -16.10 -10.40 -3.05
N LEU A 18 -15.37 -11.02 -3.98
CA LEU A 18 -14.53 -12.16 -3.68
C LEU A 18 -13.78 -11.73 -2.43
N ALA A 19 -13.94 -12.50 -1.36
CA ALA A 19 -13.07 -12.42 -0.22
C ALA A 19 -11.66 -12.78 -0.72
N ALA A 20 -11.02 -11.83 -1.42
CA ALA A 20 -9.58 -11.70 -1.36
C ALA A 20 -9.29 -11.73 0.14
N PRO A 21 -8.40 -12.61 0.62
CA PRO A 21 -7.98 -12.53 2.01
C PRO A 21 -7.63 -11.07 2.21
N ALA A 22 -8.39 -10.39 3.09
CA ALA A 22 -8.04 -9.03 3.45
C ALA A 22 -6.59 -9.17 3.89
N ALA A 23 -5.66 -8.62 3.08
CA ALA A 23 -4.27 -8.54 3.43
C ALA A 23 -4.29 -7.66 4.67
N THR A 24 -4.44 -8.30 5.82
CA THR A 24 -4.67 -7.61 7.07
C THR A 24 -3.43 -6.77 7.24
N ALA A 25 -3.60 -5.46 7.36
CA ALA A 25 -2.47 -4.60 7.64
C ALA A 25 -1.81 -5.16 8.91
N SER A 26 -0.61 -5.72 8.76
CA SER A 26 0.03 -6.54 9.78
C SER A 26 1.36 -5.89 10.13
N PRO A 27 1.37 -5.09 11.20
CA PRO A 27 2.60 -4.47 11.70
C PRO A 27 3.72 -5.50 11.95
N GLY A 28 3.36 -6.71 12.39
CA GLY A 28 4.32 -7.78 12.64
C GLY A 28 5.02 -8.25 11.37
N SER A 29 4.28 -8.54 10.29
CA SER A 29 4.89 -9.00 9.03
C SER A 29 5.68 -7.88 8.33
N PHE A 30 5.25 -6.63 8.49
CA PHE A 30 6.02 -5.48 8.05
C PHE A 30 7.38 -5.41 8.75
N LEU A 31 7.39 -5.48 10.09
CA LEU A 31 8.62 -5.42 10.88
C LEU A 31 9.57 -6.58 10.58
N GLU A 32 9.02 -7.77 10.36
CA GLU A 32 9.81 -8.95 9.99
C GLU A 32 10.45 -8.77 8.62
N GLU A 33 9.70 -8.31 7.61
CA GLU A 33 10.21 -8.14 6.25
C GLU A 33 11.31 -7.07 6.18
N ILE A 34 11.12 -5.90 6.81
CA ILE A 34 12.16 -4.85 6.81
C ILE A 34 13.41 -5.28 7.60
N SER A 35 13.24 -6.15 8.59
CA SER A 35 14.36 -6.72 9.36
C SER A 35 15.17 -7.68 8.48
N ILE A 36 14.51 -8.61 7.81
CA ILE A 36 15.13 -9.60 6.92
C ILE A 36 15.88 -8.91 5.77
N ASN A 37 15.30 -7.86 5.21
CA ASN A 37 15.84 -7.15 4.07
C ASN A 37 16.81 -6.01 4.43
N GLY A 38 17.10 -5.80 5.72
CA GLY A 38 18.00 -4.73 6.16
C GLY A 38 17.46 -3.31 5.94
N ALA A 39 16.14 -3.17 5.78
CA ALA A 39 15.44 -1.91 5.58
C ALA A 39 14.96 -1.26 6.89
N THR A 40 15.49 -1.69 8.04
CA THR A 40 15.16 -1.06 9.33
C THR A 40 15.65 0.38 9.40
N LEU A 41 14.82 1.26 9.97
CA LEU A 41 15.15 2.67 10.08
C LEU A 41 16.19 2.91 11.20
N PRO A 42 17.31 3.60 10.92
CA PRO A 42 18.34 3.85 11.92
C PRO A 42 17.81 4.57 13.16
N GLY A 43 18.09 4.02 14.34
CA GLY A 43 17.72 4.63 15.62
C GLY A 43 16.22 4.72 15.89
N LYS A 44 15.39 3.93 15.20
CA LYS A 44 13.94 3.86 15.45
C LYS A 44 13.55 2.62 16.23
N THR A 45 12.49 2.73 17.02
CA THR A 45 11.82 1.59 17.64
C THR A 45 10.89 0.90 16.64
N PRO A 46 10.45 -0.34 16.89
CA PRO A 46 9.46 -1.01 16.05
C PRO A 46 8.19 -0.18 15.82
N ASP A 47 7.63 0.42 16.88
CA ASP A 47 6.43 1.27 16.75
C ASP A 47 6.67 2.50 15.86
N GLN A 48 7.86 3.09 15.94
CA GLN A 48 8.24 4.22 15.08
C GLN A 48 8.42 3.80 13.62
N MET A 49 8.91 2.58 13.35
CA MET A 49 9.00 2.03 12.00
C MET A 49 7.61 1.76 11.43
N VAL A 50 6.70 1.19 12.21
CA VAL A 50 5.31 0.97 11.79
C VAL A 50 4.62 2.30 11.48
N ALA A 51 4.80 3.31 12.35
CA ALA A 51 4.25 4.64 12.10
C ALA A 51 4.83 5.28 10.83
N ALA A 52 6.12 5.09 10.56
CA ALA A 52 6.75 5.56 9.32
C ALA A 52 6.19 4.84 8.08
N GLY A 53 6.01 3.52 8.13
CA GLY A 53 5.41 2.76 7.02
C GLY A 53 3.93 3.10 6.79
N GLN A 54 3.18 3.47 7.83
CA GLN A 54 1.84 4.03 7.66
C GLN A 54 1.87 5.45 7.04
N GLY A 55 2.93 6.22 7.31
CA GLY A 55 3.22 7.49 6.65
C GLY A 55 3.36 7.32 5.13
N VAL A 56 4.13 6.33 4.70
CA VAL A 56 4.23 5.94 3.27
C VAL A 56 2.85 5.71 2.67
N CYS A 57 1.98 4.92 3.33
CA CYS A 57 0.61 4.69 2.84
C CYS A 57 -0.19 5.99 2.69
N LYS A 58 -0.03 6.93 3.61
CA LYS A 58 -0.72 8.22 3.58
C LYS A 58 -0.24 9.08 2.41
N ASP A 59 1.07 9.14 2.20
CA ASP A 59 1.68 9.98 1.17
C ASP A 59 1.35 9.47 -0.24
N LEU A 60 1.40 8.15 -0.43
CA LEU A 60 0.97 7.51 -1.68
C LEU A 60 -0.53 7.74 -1.97
N ARG A 61 -1.40 7.62 -0.95
CA ARG A 61 -2.83 7.94 -1.10
C ARG A 61 -3.06 9.44 -1.39
N GLY A 62 -2.16 10.29 -0.92
CA GLY A 62 -2.12 11.72 -1.20
C GLY A 62 -1.63 12.07 -2.61
N GLY A 63 -1.21 11.08 -3.40
CA GLY A 63 -0.75 11.26 -4.79
C GLY A 63 0.75 11.40 -4.96
N VAL A 64 1.56 11.17 -3.91
CA VAL A 64 3.01 11.05 -4.05
C VAL A 64 3.33 9.81 -4.89
N THR A 65 4.26 9.91 -5.84
CA THR A 65 4.66 8.76 -6.64
C THR A 65 5.51 7.80 -5.81
N VAL A 66 5.44 6.50 -6.09
CA VAL A 66 6.26 5.50 -5.39
C VAL A 66 7.76 5.82 -5.48
N LEU A 67 8.22 6.31 -6.63
CA LEU A 67 9.63 6.65 -6.84
C LEU A 67 10.08 7.87 -6.01
N ASP A 68 9.21 8.89 -5.91
CA ASP A 68 9.48 10.05 -5.06
C ASP A 68 9.47 9.65 -3.59
N GLU A 69 8.54 8.79 -3.19
CA GLU A 69 8.39 8.32 -1.81
C GLU A 69 9.63 7.55 -1.33
N MET A 70 10.22 6.72 -2.18
CA MET A 70 11.51 6.06 -1.89
C MET A 70 12.60 7.09 -1.54
N THR A 71 12.70 8.13 -2.36
CA THR A 71 13.70 9.19 -2.17
C THR A 71 13.42 10.03 -0.92
N VAL A 72 12.15 10.29 -0.60
CA VAL A 72 11.73 11.02 0.60
C VAL A 72 12.11 10.23 1.86
N VAL A 73 11.77 8.95 1.90
CA VAL A 73 12.07 8.03 3.02
C VAL A 73 13.59 7.93 3.25
N GLU A 74 14.39 7.76 2.20
CA GLU A 74 15.85 7.69 2.30
C GLU A 74 16.46 8.95 2.90
N LYS A 75 16.00 10.12 2.43
CA LYS A 75 16.46 11.42 2.94
C LYS A 75 16.01 11.65 4.38
N ALA A 76 14.78 11.30 4.71
CA ALA A 76 14.21 11.52 6.05
C ALA A 76 14.93 10.70 7.13
N TYR A 77 15.37 9.49 6.79
CA TYR A 77 15.98 8.56 7.75
C TYR A 77 17.49 8.32 7.53
N ALA A 78 18.10 9.03 6.56
CA ALA A 78 19.52 8.94 6.24
C ALA A 78 20.00 7.49 6.01
N PHE A 79 19.27 6.75 5.18
CA PHE A 79 19.56 5.36 4.81
C PHE A 79 19.28 5.14 3.31
N ASN A 80 19.60 3.95 2.78
CA ASN A 80 19.60 3.68 1.33
C ASN A 80 18.79 2.42 0.97
N GLN A 81 17.75 2.13 1.76
CA GLN A 81 16.84 1.00 1.56
C GLN A 81 15.39 1.48 1.41
N GLY A 82 15.18 2.68 0.86
CA GLY A 82 13.86 3.27 0.70
C GLY A 82 12.95 2.44 -0.18
N ALA A 83 13.50 1.85 -1.25
CA ALA A 83 12.77 0.95 -2.13
C ALA A 83 12.16 -0.25 -1.38
N LEU A 84 12.96 -0.91 -0.55
CA LEU A 84 12.51 -2.06 0.25
C LEU A 84 11.52 -1.61 1.32
N PHE A 85 11.80 -0.51 2.03
CA PHE A 85 10.89 0.01 3.05
C PHE A 85 9.51 0.42 2.50
N VAL A 86 9.48 1.09 1.35
CA VAL A 86 8.22 1.49 0.68
C VAL A 86 7.48 0.26 0.16
N SER A 87 8.20 -0.73 -0.41
CA SER A 87 7.60 -1.99 -0.86
C SER A 87 6.97 -2.76 0.31
N ALA A 88 7.68 -2.89 1.41
CA ALA A 88 7.19 -3.48 2.66
C ALA A 88 5.91 -2.81 3.16
N SER A 89 5.94 -1.47 3.19
CA SER A 89 4.82 -0.64 3.65
C SER A 89 3.59 -0.86 2.78
N THR A 90 3.74 -0.79 1.46
CA THR A 90 2.63 -1.02 0.51
C THR A 90 2.05 -2.43 0.62
N THR A 91 2.89 -3.43 0.82
CA THR A 91 2.49 -4.84 0.90
C THR A 91 1.79 -5.18 2.21
N HIS A 92 2.30 -4.67 3.33
CA HIS A 92 1.91 -5.13 4.66
C HIS A 92 1.09 -4.12 5.46
N LEU A 93 1.07 -2.83 5.09
CA LEU A 93 0.42 -1.78 5.86
C LEU A 93 -0.63 -0.98 5.05
N CYS A 94 -0.59 -1.03 3.71
CA CYS A 94 -1.47 -0.24 2.86
C CYS A 94 -2.59 -1.10 2.21
N PRO A 95 -3.70 -1.39 2.92
CA PRO A 95 -4.76 -2.27 2.41
C PRO A 95 -5.42 -1.75 1.12
N ASP A 96 -5.48 -0.42 0.94
CA ASP A 96 -6.08 0.19 -0.26
C ASP A 96 -5.11 0.24 -1.45
N PHE A 97 -3.80 0.10 -1.22
CA PHE A 97 -2.79 0.13 -2.28
C PHE A 97 -2.55 -1.26 -2.88
N ALA A 98 -2.65 -2.31 -2.05
CA ALA A 98 -2.52 -3.70 -2.47
C ALA A 98 -3.76 -4.28 -3.19
N ALA A 99 -4.90 -3.57 -3.14
CA ALA A 99 -6.17 -4.01 -3.74
C ALA A 99 -6.37 -3.55 -5.20
N GLY A 100 -5.31 -3.04 -5.84
CA GLY A 100 -5.31 -2.54 -7.23
C GLY A 100 -5.31 -3.64 -8.29
#